data_AF-A0A418FL03-F1
#
_entry.id   AF-A0A418FL03-F1
#
_cell.length_a   1.000
_cell.length_b   1.000
_cell.length_c   1.000
_cell.angle_alpha   90.00
_cell.angle_beta   90.00
_cell.angle_gamma   90.00
#
_symmetry.space_group_name_H-M   'P 1'
#
loop_
_entity.id
_entity.type
_entity.pdbx_description
1 polymer ?
#
loop_
_entity_poly.entity_id
_entity_poly.type
_entity_poly.pdbx_seq_one_letter_code
_entity_poly.pdbx_strand_id
1 'polypeptide(L)' 'SGGEALDKVFLTLQAVMRLVLENNAGNHFRLPHLRKDALRRAKALMPNVSCPASLLG' A
#
# COMPACT_ATOMS: atom_id res chain seq x y z
N SER A 1 -11.80 -0.45 -16.05
CA SER A 1 -12.36 0.92 -16.02
C SER A 1 -11.41 1.85 -15.25
N GLY A 2 -11.58 3.17 -15.28
CA GLY A 2 -10.69 4.11 -14.57
C GLY A 2 -10.59 3.89 -13.05
N GLY A 3 -11.68 3.42 -12.41
CA GLY A 3 -11.70 3.13 -10.97
C GLY A 3 -10.68 2.07 -10.54
N GLU A 4 -10.50 1.02 -11.33
CA GLU A 4 -9.55 -0.04 -10.98
C GLU A 4 -8.07 0.43 -11.02
N ALA A 5 -7.77 1.40 -11.87
CA ALA A 5 -6.44 2.00 -11.90
C ALA A 5 -6.22 2.85 -10.63
N LEU A 6 -7.23 3.60 -10.22
CA LEU A 6 -7.20 4.40 -8.98
C LEU A 6 -7.02 3.51 -7.75
N ASP A 7 -7.74 2.39 -7.63
CA ASP A 7 -7.59 1.46 -6.49
C ASP A 7 -6.14 0.97 -6.36
N LYS A 8 -5.51 0.64 -7.48
CA LYS A 8 -4.11 0.20 -7.50
C LYS A 8 -3.14 1.31 -7.11
N VAL A 9 -3.40 2.54 -7.54
CA VAL A 9 -2.57 3.72 -7.22
C VAL A 9 -2.71 4.04 -5.73
N PHE A 10 -3.93 4.12 -5.20
CA PHE A 10 -4.19 4.37 -3.79
C PHE A 10 -3.56 3.32 -2.89
N LEU A 11 -3.70 2.03 -3.21
CA LEU A 11 -3.08 0.96 -2.43
C LEU A 11 -1.55 1.06 -2.44
N THR A 12 -0.95 1.45 -3.57
CA THR A 12 0.49 1.66 -3.68
C THR A 12 0.95 2.84 -2.84
N LEU A 13 0.20 3.96 -2.89
CA LEU A 13 0.49 5.15 -2.10
C LEU A 13 0.44 4.85 -0.60
N GLN A 14 -0.59 4.15 -0.13
CA GLN A 14 -0.72 3.78 1.27
C GLN A 14 0.43 2.86 1.73
N ALA A 15 0.82 1.88 0.91
CA ALA A 15 1.95 1.01 1.21
C ALA A 15 3.27 1.80 1.31
N VAL A 16 3.47 2.79 0.44
CA VAL A 16 4.63 3.70 0.50
C VAL A 16 4.59 4.55 1.78
N MET A 17 3.44 5.15 2.11
CA MET A 17 3.31 5.97 3.32
C MET A 17 3.60 5.16 4.59
N ARG A 18 3.13 3.91 4.65
CA ARG A 18 3.47 3.01 5.75
C ARG A 18 4.97 2.75 5.83
N LEU A 19 5.64 2.50 4.70
CA LEU A 19 7.10 2.32 4.68
C LEU A 19 7.84 3.58 5.13
N VAL A 20 7.37 4.77 4.73
CA VAL A 20 7.94 6.05 5.20
C VAL A 20 7.85 6.15 6.72
N LEU A 21 6.72 5.78 7.32
CA LEU A 21 6.56 5.76 8.78
C LEU A 21 7.47 4.71 9.46
N GLU A 22 7.55 3.50 8.90
CA GLU A 22 8.43 2.43 9.39
C GLU A 22 9.92 2.77 9.31
N ASN A 23 10.30 3.72 8.44
CA ASN A 23 11.68 4.12 8.18
C ASN A 23 12.00 5.54 8.69
N ASN A 24 11.28 6.02 9.71
CA ASN A 24 11.49 7.34 10.32
C ASN A 24 11.59 8.49 9.30
N ALA A 25 10.63 8.53 8.37
CA ALA A 25 10.57 9.49 7.26
C ALA A 25 11.74 9.39 6.23
N GLY A 26 12.59 8.38 6.32
CA GLY A 26 13.62 8.07 5.32
C GLY A 26 13.04 7.45 4.06
N ASN A 27 13.79 7.51 2.95
CA ASN A 27 13.40 6.98 1.64
C ASN A 27 14.18 5.73 1.21
N HIS A 28 15.04 5.21 2.08
CA HIS A 28 15.90 4.05 1.81
C HIS A 28 15.16 2.71 1.97
N PHE A 29 13.96 2.60 1.37
CA PHE A 29 13.16 1.40 1.41
C PHE A 29 12.81 0.90 0.01
N ARG A 30 12.54 -0.41 -0.10
CA ARG A 30 12.00 -1.02 -1.32
C ARG A 30 10.54 -1.35 -1.10
N LEU A 31 9.69 -0.93 -2.02
CA LEU A 31 8.28 -1.32 -2.00
C LEU A 31 8.16 -2.81 -2.37
N PRO A 32 7.64 -3.68 -1.47
CA PRO A 32 7.40 -5.07 -1.81
C PRO A 32 6.32 -5.21 -2.88
N HIS A 33 6.37 -6.30 -3.65
CA HIS A 33 5.40 -6.52 -4.70
C HIS A 33 4.02 -6.87 -4.12
N LEU A 34 3.07 -5.93 -4.24
CA LEU A 34 1.74 -6.04 -3.65
C LEU A 34 0.78 -7.02 -4.37
N ARG A 35 1.20 -7.64 -5.47
CA ARG A 35 0.39 -8.61 -6.26
C ARG A 35 -1.04 -8.14 -6.58
N LYS A 36 -1.21 -6.82 -6.80
CA LYS A 36 -2.52 -6.14 -6.94
C LYS A 36 -3.44 -6.81 -7.96
N ASP A 37 -2.87 -7.21 -9.09
CA ASP A 37 -3.61 -7.90 -10.16
C ASP A 37 -4.12 -9.28 -9.76
N ALA A 38 -3.30 -10.07 -9.07
CA ALA A 38 -3.68 -11.39 -8.59
C ALA A 38 -4.76 -11.28 -7.50
N LEU A 39 -4.58 -10.37 -6.54
CA LEU A 39 -5.55 -10.13 -5.46
C LEU A 39 -6.89 -9.65 -6.01
N ARG A 40 -6.89 -8.75 -7.00
CA ARG A 40 -8.11 -8.28 -7.65
C ARG A 40 -8.84 -9.40 -8.37
N ARG A 41 -8.15 -10.23 -9.15
CA ARG A 41 -8.78 -11.39 -9.83
C ARG A 41 -9.41 -12.35 -8.82
N ALA A 42 -8.80 -12.51 -7.66
CA ALA A 42 -9.33 -13.30 -6.55
C ALA A 42 -10.42 -12.58 -5.72
N LYS A 43 -10.81 -11.34 -6.08
CA LYS A 43 -11.71 -10.47 -5.30
C LYS A 43 -11.26 -10.27 -3.84
N ALA A 44 -9.95 -10.31 -3.62
CA ALA A 44 -9.29 -10.19 -2.32
C ALA A 44 -8.40 -8.94 -2.25
N LEU A 45 -8.57 -7.99 -3.17
CA LEU A 45 -7.85 -6.72 -3.13
C LEU A 45 -8.34 -5.92 -1.93
N MET A 46 -7.45 -5.72 -0.95
CA MET A 46 -7.78 -4.91 0.22
C MET A 46 -7.96 -3.44 -0.16
N PRO A 47 -8.96 -2.74 0.39
CA PRO A 47 -9.19 -1.33 0.10
C PRO A 47 -8.14 -0.43 0.78
N ASN A 48 -7.56 -0.89 1.90
CA ASN A 48 -6.59 -0.12 2.68
C ASN A 48 -5.46 -1.01 3.20
N VAL A 49 -4.25 -0.43 3.32
CA VAL A 49 -3.12 -1.05 4.04
C VAL A 49 -3.29 -0.84 5.55
N SER A 50 -3.17 -1.92 6.34
CA SER A 50 -3.13 -1.82 7.80
C SER A 50 -1.88 -1.07 8.26
N CYS A 51 -2.04 -0.05 9.11
CA CYS A 51 -0.95 0.71 9.72
C CYS A 51 -0.98 0.54 11.25
N PRO A 52 0.06 -0.03 11.86
CA PRO A 52 0.17 -0.10 13.32
C PRO A 52 0.13 1.28 13.98
N ALA A 53 -0.64 1.43 15.05
CA ALA A 53 -0.74 2.70 15.79
C ALA A 53 0.59 3.15 16.40
N SER A 54 1.49 2.19 16.71
CA SER A 54 2.84 2.46 17.20
C SER A 54 3.72 3.27 16.24
N LEU A 55 3.33 3.36 14.96
CA LEU A 55 4.05 4.13 13.95
C LEU A 55 3.56 5.58 13.81
N LEU A 56 2.49 5.96 14.52
CA LEU A 56 1.84 7.26 14.32
C LEU A 56 2.41 8.40 15.19
N GLY A 57 3.28 8.08 16.16
CA GLY A 57 3.85 9.05 17.09
C GLY A 57 2.90 9.45 18.21
#